data_AF-A0A7V5S1I5-F1
#
_entry.id   AF-A0A7V5S1I5-F1
#
_cell.length_a   1.000
_cell.length_b   1.000
_cell.length_c   1.000
_cell.angle_alpha   90.00
_cell.angle_beta   90.00
_cell.angle_gamma   90.00
#
_symmetry.space_group_name_H-M   'P 1'
#
loop_
_entity.id
_entity.type
_entity.pdbx_description
1 polymer ?
#
loop_
_entity_poly.entity_id
_entity_poly.type
_entity_poly.pdbx_seq_one_letter_code
_entity_poly.pdbx_strand_id
1 'polypeptide(L)'
;MQNHYEVLGLSMHATQEAIRRRYRELVRQYHPDVNPSPQAKEKFLQIQEAYQVLSDPERRRHYDALLRLRMGEPPSARYSQPRTQPPRSQPSEPSRSQRSSPPVDELRRVIIQAERAFLQGRMQDALYWAKQATRLAPRHAKGHEIIGDVYRTQGHYDAALNAYTYAIQLDPNNPDLQRKLESMLELTRTKPTAPPTPLLRNLPVLKLPPEWKLYAAQSLGWGAVLFLLTLAYTVPGTPLLLGWSLNLLAYLGLAGFLTGFLMAVSRWIAPIGDAFPWRRRGGQISAGGALVGLSALCFPLAVLLYTLLALTQGGLSRSVARVFGVGGALTLGFALLYPHDWLYTALFGGNLLFLSLLGGWYLADNLRLTP
;
A
#
# COMPACT_ATOMS: atom_id res chain seq x y z
N MET A 1 -6.12 -28.34 16.14
CA MET A 1 -6.81 -27.41 15.21
C MET A 1 -7.97 -28.16 14.61
N GLN A 2 -9.20 -27.69 14.80
CA GLN A 2 -10.40 -28.33 14.24
C GLN A 2 -10.56 -27.92 12.77
N ASN A 3 -10.99 -28.84 11.91
CA ASN A 3 -11.28 -28.53 10.49
C ASN A 3 -12.71 -27.96 10.33
N HIS A 4 -13.01 -27.30 9.21
CA HIS A 4 -14.32 -26.67 9.00
C HIS A 4 -15.49 -27.68 8.96
N TYR A 5 -15.21 -28.95 8.63
CA TYR A 5 -16.20 -30.02 8.67
C TYR A 5 -16.54 -30.42 10.11
N GLU A 6 -15.55 -30.54 10.99
CA GLU A 6 -15.67 -30.81 12.43
C GLU A 6 -16.40 -29.67 13.14
N VAL A 7 -16.13 -28.41 12.76
CA VAL A 7 -16.84 -27.23 13.31
C VAL A 7 -18.35 -27.28 13.02
N LEU A 8 -18.75 -27.81 11.85
CA LEU A 8 -20.16 -28.05 11.53
C LEU A 8 -20.67 -29.40 12.03
N GLY A 9 -19.81 -30.30 12.51
CA GLY A 9 -20.14 -31.68 12.89
C GLY A 9 -20.52 -32.54 11.69
N LEU A 10 -19.88 -32.34 10.54
CA LEU A 10 -20.12 -33.05 9.29
C LEU A 10 -18.90 -33.87 8.85
N SER A 11 -19.14 -34.90 8.05
CA SER A 11 -18.07 -35.62 7.35
C SER A 11 -17.51 -34.79 6.19
N MET A 12 -16.24 -35.00 5.83
CA MET A 12 -15.61 -34.39 4.64
C MET A 12 -16.36 -34.72 3.34
N HIS A 13 -17.10 -35.83 3.30
CA HIS A 13 -17.93 -36.24 2.16
C HIS A 13 -19.37 -35.68 2.21
N ALA A 14 -19.69 -34.78 3.15
CA ALA A 14 -21.04 -34.23 3.29
C ALA A 14 -21.50 -33.51 2.01
N THR A 15 -22.75 -33.70 1.60
CA THR A 15 -23.30 -33.00 0.43
C THR A 15 -23.53 -31.52 0.73
N GLN A 16 -23.68 -30.70 -0.32
CA GLN A 16 -23.93 -29.26 -0.18
C GLN A 16 -25.22 -28.96 0.62
N GLU A 17 -26.22 -29.83 0.46
CA GLU A 17 -27.49 -29.74 1.17
C GLU A 17 -27.33 -30.03 2.66
N ALA A 18 -26.51 -31.02 3.02
CA ALA A 18 -26.20 -31.34 4.41
C ALA A 18 -25.48 -30.18 5.11
N ILE A 19 -24.52 -29.53 4.42
CA ILE A 19 -23.81 -28.34 4.92
C ILE A 19 -24.79 -27.19 5.19
N ARG A 20 -25.69 -26.90 4.24
CA ARG A 20 -26.71 -25.84 4.40
C ARG A 20 -27.74 -26.14 5.47
N ARG A 21 -28.11 -27.41 5.64
CA ARG A 21 -29.06 -27.83 6.69
C ARG A 21 -28.42 -27.65 8.06
N ARG A 22 -27.20 -28.15 8.24
CA ARG A 22 -26.51 -28.13 9.52
C ARG A 22 -26.13 -26.72 9.97
N TYR A 23 -25.73 -25.86 9.04
CA TYR A 23 -25.51 -24.44 9.31
C TYR A 23 -26.76 -23.76 9.90
N ARG A 24 -27.94 -24.00 9.31
CA ARG A 24 -29.20 -23.40 9.78
C ARG A 24 -29.58 -23.86 11.19
N GLU A 25 -29.32 -25.13 11.52
CA GLU A 25 -29.54 -25.67 12.87
C GLU A 25 -28.60 -25.01 13.90
N LEU A 26 -27.32 -24.91 13.57
CA LEU A 26 -26.30 -24.33 14.45
C LEU A 26 -26.50 -22.83 14.66
N VAL A 27 -26.88 -22.09 13.61
CA VAL A 27 -27.19 -20.66 13.73
C VAL A 27 -28.36 -20.43 14.69
N ARG A 28 -29.42 -21.26 14.65
CA ARG A 28 -30.55 -21.13 15.58
C ARG A 28 -30.16 -21.41 17.03
N GLN A 29 -29.18 -22.27 17.25
CA GLN A 29 -28.71 -22.66 18.58
C GLN A 29 -27.72 -21.66 19.21
N TYR A 30 -26.89 -21.04 18.38
CA TYR A 30 -25.77 -20.18 18.81
C TYR A 30 -25.94 -18.71 18.41
N HIS A 31 -27.09 -18.29 17.87
CA HIS A 31 -27.36 -16.89 17.56
C HIS A 31 -27.17 -16.03 18.82
N PRO A 32 -26.50 -14.86 18.73
CA PRO A 32 -26.29 -13.99 19.89
C PRO A 32 -27.60 -13.56 20.58
N ASP A 33 -28.69 -13.46 19.81
CA ASP A 33 -30.02 -13.11 20.34
C ASP A 33 -30.69 -14.25 21.14
N VAL A 34 -30.29 -15.51 20.89
CA VAL A 34 -30.87 -16.69 21.55
C VAL A 34 -29.95 -17.20 22.67
N ASN A 35 -28.64 -17.00 22.53
CA ASN A 35 -27.64 -17.40 23.52
C ASN A 35 -26.55 -16.32 23.66
N PRO A 36 -26.70 -15.37 24.60
CA PRO A 36 -25.77 -14.25 24.77
C PRO A 36 -24.46 -14.61 25.51
N SER A 37 -24.16 -15.90 25.72
CA SER A 37 -22.93 -16.29 26.41
C SER A 37 -21.67 -16.01 25.55
N PRO A 38 -20.54 -15.61 26.16
CA PRO A 38 -19.28 -15.39 25.42
C PRO A 38 -18.83 -16.61 24.62
N GLN A 39 -19.09 -17.82 25.15
CA GLN A 39 -18.78 -19.09 24.48
C GLN A 39 -19.67 -19.35 23.26
N ALA A 40 -20.94 -18.95 23.30
CA ALA A 40 -21.84 -19.06 22.14
C ALA A 40 -21.42 -18.12 21.01
N LYS A 41 -20.96 -16.90 21.33
CA LYS A 41 -20.42 -15.94 20.37
C LYS A 41 -19.19 -16.48 19.64
N GLU A 42 -18.26 -17.10 20.38
CA GLU A 42 -17.05 -17.69 19.78
C GLU A 42 -17.39 -18.86 18.86
N LYS A 43 -18.30 -19.75 19.28
CA LYS A 43 -18.79 -20.84 18.44
C LYS A 43 -19.53 -20.33 17.20
N PHE A 44 -20.35 -19.28 17.33
CA PHE A 44 -21.07 -18.66 16.22
C PHE A 44 -20.12 -18.14 15.14
N LEU A 45 -19.03 -17.48 15.53
CA LEU A 45 -18.00 -17.00 14.60
C LEU A 45 -17.33 -18.16 13.85
N GLN A 46 -16.98 -19.24 14.55
CA GLN A 46 -16.39 -20.44 13.95
C GLN A 46 -17.36 -21.12 12.95
N ILE A 47 -18.64 -21.20 13.29
CA ILE A 47 -19.70 -21.75 12.41
C ILE A 47 -19.84 -20.90 11.14
N GLN A 48 -19.79 -19.57 11.27
CA GLN A 48 -19.89 -18.65 10.14
C GLN A 48 -18.70 -18.78 9.19
N GLU A 49 -17.49 -18.86 9.72
CA GLU A 49 -16.26 -19.06 8.95
C GLU A 49 -16.27 -20.40 8.21
N ALA A 50 -16.61 -21.50 8.90
CA ALA A 50 -16.72 -22.82 8.30
C ALA A 50 -17.75 -22.85 7.16
N TYR A 51 -18.92 -22.22 7.34
CA TYR A 51 -19.92 -22.14 6.29
C TYR A 51 -19.48 -21.29 5.10
N GLN A 52 -18.76 -20.18 5.31
CA GLN A 52 -18.26 -19.34 4.20
C GLN A 52 -17.28 -20.05 3.26
N VAL A 53 -16.54 -21.03 3.79
CA VAL A 53 -15.60 -21.85 3.02
C VAL A 53 -16.31 -23.03 2.37
N LEU A 54 -17.20 -23.72 3.12
CA LEU A 54 -17.85 -24.95 2.64
C LEU A 54 -19.13 -24.73 1.81
N SER A 55 -19.76 -23.54 1.88
CA SER A 55 -21.01 -23.23 1.17
C SER A 55 -20.85 -22.97 -0.34
N ASP A 56 -19.63 -22.64 -0.78
CA ASP A 56 -19.29 -22.39 -2.18
C ASP A 56 -18.53 -23.59 -2.77
N PRO A 57 -18.97 -24.16 -3.91
CA PRO A 57 -18.33 -25.34 -4.49
C PRO A 57 -16.85 -25.15 -4.86
N GLU A 58 -16.43 -23.96 -5.28
CA GLU A 58 -15.04 -23.70 -5.67
C GLU A 58 -14.12 -23.50 -4.45
N ARG A 59 -14.62 -22.78 -3.43
CA ARG A 59 -13.89 -22.61 -2.16
C ARG A 59 -13.74 -23.91 -1.42
N ARG A 60 -14.79 -24.74 -1.41
CA ARG A 60 -14.74 -26.09 -0.85
C ARG A 60 -13.70 -26.95 -1.56
N ARG A 61 -13.64 -26.92 -2.89
CA ARG A 61 -12.62 -27.66 -3.67
C ARG A 61 -11.19 -27.25 -3.30
N HIS A 62 -10.94 -25.95 -3.15
CA HIS A 62 -9.62 -25.45 -2.75
C HIS A 62 -9.27 -25.84 -1.31
N TYR A 63 -10.24 -25.73 -0.40
CA TYR A 63 -10.07 -26.16 0.99
C TYR A 63 -9.80 -27.66 1.09
N ASP A 64 -10.55 -28.49 0.36
CA ASP A 64 -10.36 -29.94 0.31
C ASP A 64 -8.99 -30.32 -0.26
N ALA A 65 -8.50 -29.58 -1.27
CA ALA A 65 -7.16 -29.77 -1.82
C ALA A 65 -6.06 -29.45 -0.79
N LEU A 66 -6.19 -28.34 -0.05
CA LEU A 66 -5.26 -27.97 1.02
C LEU A 66 -5.30 -28.97 2.18
N LEU A 67 -6.50 -29.46 2.53
CA LEU A 67 -6.68 -30.41 3.62
C LEU A 67 -6.07 -31.77 3.27
N ARG A 68 -6.19 -32.25 2.02
CA ARG A 68 -5.53 -33.47 1.54
C ARG A 68 -4.00 -33.37 1.61
N LEU A 69 -3.43 -32.25 1.20
CA LEU A 69 -1.99 -31.99 1.31
C LEU A 69 -1.52 -31.99 2.77
N ARG A 70 -2.33 -31.46 3.68
CA ARG A 70 -2.03 -31.39 5.11
C ARG A 70 -2.14 -32.73 5.82
N MET A 71 -3.04 -33.61 5.39
CA MET A 71 -3.25 -34.95 5.96
C MET A 71 -2.26 -35.99 5.41
N GLY A 72 -1.33 -35.61 4.53
CA GLY A 72 -0.26 -36.48 4.04
C GLY A 72 -0.73 -37.59 3.11
N GLU A 73 -1.91 -37.47 2.50
CA GLU A 73 -2.38 -38.43 1.50
C GLU A 73 -1.65 -38.17 0.16
N PRO A 74 -0.81 -39.11 -0.31
CA PRO A 74 -0.17 -38.95 -1.61
C PRO A 74 -1.24 -38.97 -2.71
N PRO A 75 -1.05 -38.25 -3.82
CA PRO A 75 -1.97 -38.33 -4.95
C PRO A 75 -1.96 -39.78 -5.43
N SER A 76 -3.03 -40.51 -5.14
CA SER A 76 -3.18 -41.89 -5.63
C SER A 76 -3.26 -41.83 -7.15
N ALA A 77 -2.11 -42.05 -7.78
CA ALA A 77 -1.99 -42.44 -9.16
C ALA A 77 -2.74 -43.77 -9.32
N ARG A 78 -3.96 -43.73 -9.84
CA ARG A 78 -4.62 -44.92 -10.36
C ARG A 78 -4.38 -44.97 -11.86
N TYR A 79 -3.40 -45.80 -12.22
CA TYR A 79 -3.14 -46.34 -13.54
C TYR A 79 -4.38 -47.05 -14.13
N SER A 80 -4.59 -46.80 -15.42
CA SER A 80 -4.91 -47.72 -16.53
C SER A 80 -5.76 -48.98 -16.29
N GLN A 81 -6.87 -49.10 -17.05
CA GLN A 81 -7.06 -49.97 -18.25
C GLN A 81 -8.58 -50.14 -18.58
N PRO A 82 -9.00 -50.67 -19.75
CA PRO A 82 -8.46 -50.54 -21.10
C PRO A 82 -9.53 -50.08 -22.13
N ARG A 83 -9.02 -49.70 -23.29
CA ARG A 83 -9.73 -49.24 -24.50
C ARG A 83 -10.43 -50.41 -25.20
N THR A 84 -11.70 -50.26 -25.57
CA THR A 84 -12.29 -50.94 -26.73
C THR A 84 -12.43 -49.91 -27.86
N GLN A 85 -11.64 -50.08 -28.91
CA GLN A 85 -11.78 -49.37 -30.19
C GLN A 85 -12.51 -50.26 -31.20
N PRO A 86 -13.18 -49.65 -32.19
CA PRO A 86 -13.09 -50.12 -33.57
C PRO A 86 -12.35 -49.10 -34.47
N PRO A 87 -11.90 -49.52 -35.67
CA PRO A 87 -10.65 -49.06 -36.27
C PRO A 87 -10.81 -48.24 -37.55
N ARG A 88 -9.63 -47.85 -38.08
CA ARG A 88 -9.29 -47.35 -39.43
C ARG A 88 -9.54 -45.84 -39.67
N SER A 89 -8.63 -45.09 -40.30
CA SER A 89 -7.42 -45.44 -41.05
C SER A 89 -6.67 -44.16 -41.45
N GLN A 90 -5.34 -44.16 -41.31
CA GLN A 90 -4.33 -43.93 -42.36
C GLN A 90 -3.06 -43.25 -41.79
N PRO A 91 -1.86 -43.74 -42.16
CA PRO A 91 -0.57 -43.16 -41.77
C PRO A 91 0.04 -42.32 -42.90
N SER A 92 0.61 -41.17 -42.58
CA SER A 92 1.62 -40.48 -43.40
C SER A 92 2.38 -39.43 -42.59
N GLU A 93 3.54 -39.89 -42.09
CA GLU A 93 4.87 -39.27 -42.00
C GLU A 93 5.12 -37.77 -41.68
N PRO A 94 6.32 -37.46 -41.14
CA PRO A 94 6.51 -36.44 -40.13
C PRO A 94 6.93 -35.11 -40.72
N SER A 95 6.40 -34.01 -40.18
CA SER A 95 7.03 -32.70 -40.34
C SER A 95 6.61 -31.73 -39.24
N ARG A 96 7.65 -31.21 -38.58
CA ARG A 96 7.73 -29.86 -38.01
C ARG A 96 7.11 -29.65 -36.63
N SER A 97 7.93 -29.91 -35.63
CA SER A 97 7.94 -29.12 -34.41
C SER A 97 8.00 -27.61 -34.72
N GLN A 98 6.94 -26.87 -34.37
CA GLN A 98 6.92 -25.43 -34.06
C GLN A 98 5.62 -25.18 -33.25
N ARG A 99 5.67 -25.12 -31.90
CA ARG A 99 5.50 -23.88 -31.08
C ARG A 99 4.57 -22.87 -31.77
N SER A 100 3.42 -22.44 -31.24
CA SER A 100 3.07 -22.05 -29.86
C SER A 100 1.56 -21.68 -29.81
N SER A 101 0.88 -21.78 -28.66
CA SER A 101 -0.17 -20.81 -28.26
C SER A 101 -0.43 -20.79 -26.73
N PRO A 102 0.58 -20.46 -25.90
CA PRO A 102 0.35 -20.07 -24.50
C PRO A 102 -0.41 -18.73 -24.26
N PRO A 103 -0.55 -17.75 -25.19
CA PRO A 103 -1.11 -16.43 -24.83
C PRO A 103 -2.63 -16.37 -24.67
N VAL A 104 -3.40 -17.26 -25.30
CA VAL A 104 -4.88 -17.22 -25.25
C VAL A 104 -5.41 -17.66 -23.88
N ASP A 105 -4.82 -18.69 -23.30
CA ASP A 105 -5.17 -19.18 -21.96
C ASP A 105 -4.79 -18.19 -20.86
N GLU A 106 -3.66 -17.49 -21.04
CA GLU A 106 -3.20 -16.46 -20.12
C GLU A 106 -4.09 -15.21 -20.19
N LEU A 107 -4.45 -14.75 -21.40
CA LEU A 107 -5.40 -13.65 -21.60
C LEU A 107 -6.74 -13.95 -20.92
N ARG A 108 -7.26 -15.17 -21.09
CA ARG A 108 -8.53 -15.58 -20.49
C ARG A 108 -8.47 -15.52 -18.96
N ARG A 109 -7.37 -15.96 -18.35
CA ARG A 109 -7.17 -15.87 -16.88
C ARG A 109 -7.16 -14.42 -16.41
N VAL A 110 -6.44 -13.55 -17.10
CA VAL A 110 -6.30 -12.14 -16.73
C VAL A 110 -7.62 -11.39 -16.86
N ILE A 111 -8.42 -11.66 -17.91
CA ILE A 111 -9.77 -11.10 -18.06
C ILE A 111 -10.67 -11.54 -16.91
N ILE A 112 -10.68 -12.83 -16.57
CA ILE A 112 -11.48 -13.36 -15.44
C ILE A 112 -11.08 -12.70 -14.12
N GLN A 113 -9.78 -12.47 -13.90
CA GLN A 113 -9.30 -11.77 -12.71
C GLN A 113 -9.76 -10.30 -12.68
N ALA A 114 -9.73 -9.61 -13.82
CA ALA A 114 -10.19 -8.24 -13.93
C ALA A 114 -11.70 -8.12 -13.65
N GLU A 115 -12.52 -9.00 -14.23
CA GLU A 115 -13.97 -9.04 -14.00
C GLU A 115 -14.30 -9.39 -12.55
N ARG A 116 -13.63 -10.40 -11.97
CA ARG A 116 -13.82 -10.77 -10.57
C ARG A 116 -13.47 -9.61 -9.63
N ALA A 117 -12.37 -8.91 -9.89
CA ALA A 117 -11.97 -7.75 -9.10
C ALA A 117 -13.00 -6.62 -9.22
N PHE A 118 -13.53 -6.38 -10.41
CA PHE A 118 -14.58 -5.38 -10.65
C PHE A 118 -15.86 -5.70 -9.86
N LEU A 119 -16.33 -6.94 -9.93
CA LEU A 119 -17.51 -7.41 -9.19
C LEU A 119 -17.34 -7.35 -7.66
N GLN A 120 -16.11 -7.49 -7.17
CA GLN A 120 -15.78 -7.36 -5.75
C GLN A 120 -15.65 -5.92 -5.27
N GLY A 121 -15.91 -4.91 -6.12
CA GLY A 121 -15.73 -3.51 -5.76
C GLY A 121 -14.27 -3.04 -5.77
N ARG A 122 -13.31 -3.92 -6.08
CA ARG A 122 -11.87 -3.65 -6.04
C ARG A 122 -11.42 -2.99 -7.35
N MET A 123 -11.81 -1.72 -7.52
CA MET A 123 -11.62 -0.96 -8.77
C MET A 123 -10.16 -0.84 -9.20
N GLN A 124 -9.22 -0.72 -8.26
CA GLN A 124 -7.78 -0.61 -8.58
C GLN A 124 -7.21 -1.93 -9.11
N ASP A 125 -7.57 -3.06 -8.50
CA ASP A 125 -7.18 -4.40 -8.96
C ASP A 125 -7.80 -4.70 -10.33
N ALA A 126 -9.07 -4.33 -10.53
CA ALA A 126 -9.76 -4.50 -11.81
C ALA A 126 -9.04 -3.73 -12.93
N LEU A 127 -8.66 -2.47 -12.66
CA LEU A 127 -7.92 -1.65 -13.61
C LEU A 127 -6.53 -2.21 -13.89
N TYR A 128 -5.84 -2.75 -12.88
CA TYR A 128 -4.54 -3.38 -13.03
C TYR A 128 -4.61 -4.59 -13.97
N TRP A 129 -5.50 -5.54 -13.69
CA TRP A 129 -5.65 -6.75 -14.51
C TRP A 129 -6.17 -6.42 -15.90
N ALA A 130 -7.09 -5.48 -16.05
CA ALA A 130 -7.56 -5.05 -17.38
C ALA A 130 -6.43 -4.42 -18.21
N LYS A 131 -5.52 -3.66 -17.60
CA LYS A 131 -4.31 -3.15 -18.27
C LYS A 131 -3.30 -4.25 -18.60
N GLN A 132 -3.21 -5.31 -17.82
CA GLN A 132 -2.41 -6.48 -18.21
C GLN A 132 -3.03 -7.18 -19.42
N ALA A 133 -4.37 -7.30 -19.47
CA ALA A 133 -5.07 -7.88 -20.62
C ALA A 133 -4.78 -7.10 -21.92
N THR A 134 -4.77 -5.76 -21.89
CA THR A 134 -4.46 -4.95 -23.08
C THR A 134 -2.98 -5.05 -23.50
N ARG A 135 -2.07 -5.36 -22.58
CA ARG A 135 -0.66 -5.65 -22.92
C ARG A 135 -0.49 -7.01 -23.57
N LEU A 136 -1.21 -8.02 -23.08
CA LEU A 136 -1.17 -9.39 -23.61
C LEU A 136 -1.83 -9.48 -24.98
N ALA A 137 -2.97 -8.80 -25.17
CA ALA A 137 -3.68 -8.76 -26.44
C ALA A 137 -4.16 -7.32 -26.77
N PRO A 138 -3.31 -6.49 -27.40
CA PRO A 138 -3.65 -5.11 -27.74
C PRO A 138 -4.83 -4.95 -28.70
N ARG A 139 -5.14 -5.99 -29.48
CA ARG A 139 -6.26 -6.00 -30.45
C ARG A 139 -7.56 -6.58 -29.89
N HIS A 140 -7.62 -6.87 -28.59
CA HIS A 140 -8.80 -7.48 -27.97
C HIS A 140 -9.64 -6.43 -27.22
N ALA A 141 -10.92 -6.32 -27.59
CA ALA A 141 -11.82 -5.27 -27.08
C ALA A 141 -12.09 -5.38 -25.56
N LYS A 142 -12.11 -6.60 -25.00
CA LYS A 142 -12.57 -6.84 -23.62
C LYS A 142 -11.74 -6.12 -22.55
N GLY A 143 -10.43 -5.96 -22.77
CA GLY A 143 -9.57 -5.22 -21.84
C GLY A 143 -9.96 -3.75 -21.75
N HIS A 144 -10.25 -3.13 -22.90
CA HIS A 144 -10.70 -1.73 -22.98
C HIS A 144 -12.13 -1.56 -22.46
N GLU A 145 -13.00 -2.54 -22.65
CA GLU A 145 -14.36 -2.56 -22.06
C GLU A 145 -14.31 -2.49 -20.53
N ILE A 146 -13.51 -3.37 -19.88
CA ILE A 146 -13.41 -3.42 -18.43
C ILE A 146 -12.81 -2.12 -17.87
N ILE A 147 -11.82 -1.54 -18.57
CA ILE A 147 -11.28 -0.22 -18.21
C ILE A 147 -12.39 0.84 -18.24
N GLY A 148 -13.25 0.82 -19.26
CA GLY A 148 -14.41 1.71 -19.36
C GLY A 148 -15.40 1.53 -18.22
N ASP A 149 -15.74 0.27 -17.88
CA ASP A 149 -16.64 -0.06 -16.78
C ASP A 149 -16.11 0.41 -15.42
N VAL A 150 -14.80 0.27 -15.19
CA VAL A 150 -14.13 0.77 -13.98
C VAL A 150 -14.22 2.30 -13.91
N TYR A 151 -13.88 3.02 -14.97
CA TYR A 151 -13.92 4.48 -14.96
C TYR A 151 -15.34 5.04 -14.83
N ARG A 152 -16.33 4.37 -15.45
CA ARG A 152 -17.75 4.72 -15.30
C ARG A 152 -18.18 4.60 -13.84
N THR A 153 -17.80 3.51 -13.17
CA THR A 153 -18.13 3.27 -11.76
C THR A 153 -17.45 4.28 -10.83
N GLN A 154 -16.28 4.79 -11.20
CA GLN A 154 -15.57 5.84 -10.47
C GLN A 154 -16.07 7.27 -10.77
N GLY A 155 -17.03 7.44 -11.68
CA GLY A 155 -17.55 8.75 -12.08
C GLY A 155 -16.65 9.54 -13.06
N HIS A 156 -15.59 8.91 -13.60
CA HIS A 156 -14.70 9.49 -14.60
C HIS A 156 -15.25 9.29 -16.02
N TYR A 157 -16.36 9.98 -16.33
CA TYR A 157 -17.14 9.73 -17.55
C TYR A 157 -16.37 9.95 -18.86
N ASP A 158 -15.50 10.97 -18.94
CA ASP A 158 -14.70 11.25 -20.14
C ASP A 158 -13.68 10.13 -20.43
N ALA A 159 -13.05 9.59 -19.38
CA ALA A 159 -12.10 8.47 -19.51
C ALA A 159 -12.82 7.16 -19.89
N ALA A 160 -14.02 6.96 -19.35
CA ALA A 160 -14.87 5.81 -19.72
C ALA A 160 -15.33 5.89 -21.18
N LEU A 161 -15.74 7.07 -21.65
CA LEU A 161 -16.10 7.33 -23.06
C LEU A 161 -14.97 6.96 -24.02
N ASN A 162 -13.75 7.40 -23.72
CA ASN A 162 -12.57 7.07 -24.53
C ASN A 162 -12.30 5.56 -24.54
N ALA A 163 -12.39 4.89 -23.38
CA ALA A 163 -12.16 3.45 -23.27
C ALA A 163 -13.20 2.62 -24.05
N TYR A 164 -14.49 2.98 -23.96
CA TYR A 164 -15.54 2.32 -24.76
C TYR A 164 -15.40 2.60 -26.25
N THR A 165 -15.00 3.82 -26.64
CA THR A 165 -14.72 4.16 -28.04
C THR A 165 -13.61 3.27 -28.62
N TYR A 166 -12.50 3.09 -27.88
CA TYR A 166 -11.45 2.17 -28.28
C TYR A 166 -11.93 0.71 -28.35
N ALA A 167 -12.75 0.26 -27.39
CA ALA A 167 -13.29 -1.10 -27.40
C ALA A 167 -14.17 -1.35 -28.65
N ILE A 168 -15.01 -0.39 -29.04
CA ILE A 168 -15.87 -0.48 -30.24
C ILE A 168 -15.05 -0.47 -31.52
N GLN A 169 -13.97 0.31 -31.60
CA GLN A 169 -13.07 0.27 -32.75
C GLN A 169 -12.43 -1.11 -32.95
N LEU A 170 -12.20 -1.85 -31.86
CA LEU A 170 -11.64 -3.19 -31.89
C LEU A 170 -12.69 -4.27 -32.17
N ASP A 171 -13.94 -4.07 -31.74
CA ASP A 171 -15.07 -4.96 -31.99
C ASP A 171 -16.35 -4.17 -32.34
N PRO A 172 -16.49 -3.73 -33.61
CA PRO A 172 -17.59 -2.86 -34.04
C PRO A 172 -18.98 -3.52 -34.00
N ASN A 173 -19.02 -4.85 -34.09
CA ASN A 173 -20.24 -5.63 -34.21
C ASN A 173 -20.83 -6.02 -32.84
N ASN A 174 -20.26 -5.51 -31.74
CA ASN A 174 -20.70 -5.85 -30.41
C ASN A 174 -21.85 -4.93 -29.93
N PRO A 175 -23.08 -5.44 -29.80
CA PRO A 175 -24.23 -4.62 -29.40
C PRO A 175 -24.14 -4.16 -27.94
N ASP A 176 -23.41 -4.87 -27.08
CA ASP A 176 -23.26 -4.50 -25.66
C ASP A 176 -22.38 -3.27 -25.51
N LEU A 177 -21.30 -3.18 -26.29
CA LEU A 177 -20.42 -2.01 -26.29
C LEU A 177 -21.13 -0.76 -26.81
N GLN A 178 -21.94 -0.90 -27.86
CA GLN A 178 -22.74 0.20 -28.40
C GLN A 178 -23.71 0.75 -27.35
N ARG A 179 -24.45 -0.13 -26.66
CA ARG A 179 -25.33 0.28 -25.55
C ARG A 179 -24.58 0.97 -24.42
N LYS A 180 -23.40 0.46 -24.04
CA LYS A 180 -22.54 1.08 -23.02
C LYS A 180 -22.09 2.48 -23.44
N LEU A 181 -21.66 2.66 -24.69
CA LEU A 181 -21.27 3.98 -25.20
C LEU A 181 -22.44 4.96 -25.25
N GLU A 182 -23.59 4.52 -25.74
CA GLU A 182 -24.80 5.34 -25.86
C GLU A 182 -25.28 5.82 -24.47
N SER A 183 -25.35 4.91 -23.50
CA SER A 183 -25.67 5.27 -22.11
C SER A 183 -24.70 6.30 -21.51
N MET A 184 -23.43 6.26 -21.92
CA MET A 184 -22.41 7.19 -21.46
C MET A 184 -22.51 8.57 -22.11
N LEU A 185 -22.92 8.63 -23.39
CA LEU A 185 -23.16 9.88 -24.11
C LEU A 185 -24.38 10.63 -23.57
N GLU A 186 -25.42 9.90 -23.16
CA GLU A 186 -26.59 10.48 -22.50
C GLU A 186 -26.24 11.05 -21.11
N LEU A 187 -25.43 10.33 -20.33
CA LEU A 187 -24.92 10.78 -19.03
C LEU A 187 -24.07 12.05 -19.14
N THR A 188 -23.28 12.21 -20.21
CA THR A 188 -22.47 13.42 -20.41
C THR A 188 -23.26 14.58 -21.01
N ARG A 189 -24.27 14.33 -21.86
CA ARG A 189 -25.16 15.36 -22.41
C ARG A 189 -26.03 16.04 -21.35
N THR A 190 -26.45 15.31 -20.33
CA THR A 190 -27.36 15.80 -19.28
C THR A 190 -26.65 16.65 -18.22
N LYS A 191 -25.32 16.69 -18.22
CA LYS A 191 -24.51 17.51 -17.31
C LYS A 191 -24.19 18.85 -18.00
N PRO A 192 -24.46 20.02 -17.38
CA PRO A 192 -24.09 21.30 -17.97
C PRO A 192 -22.57 21.36 -18.12
N THR A 193 -22.10 21.31 -19.37
CA THR A 193 -20.69 21.50 -19.70
C THR A 193 -20.36 22.98 -19.50
N ALA A 194 -19.39 23.27 -18.63
CA ALA A 194 -18.78 24.58 -18.62
C ALA A 194 -18.23 24.85 -20.05
N PRO A 195 -18.42 26.06 -20.61
CA PRO A 195 -17.95 26.35 -21.96
C PRO A 195 -16.44 26.07 -22.04
N PRO A 196 -15.95 25.49 -23.14
CA PRO A 196 -14.53 25.26 -23.31
C PRO A 196 -13.81 26.60 -23.32
N THR A 197 -13.08 26.91 -22.25
CA THR A 197 -12.23 28.10 -22.17
C THR A 197 -11.21 28.04 -23.33
N PRO A 198 -11.28 28.94 -24.32
CA PRO A 198 -10.52 28.80 -25.57
C PRO A 198 -9.01 29.05 -25.42
N LEU A 199 -8.52 29.38 -24.22
CA LEU A 199 -7.14 29.83 -24.01
C LEU A 199 -6.15 28.74 -23.56
N LEU A 200 -6.60 27.53 -23.21
CA LEU A 200 -5.71 26.47 -22.69
C LEU A 200 -5.44 25.32 -23.68
N ARG A 201 -5.85 25.45 -24.95
CA ARG A 201 -5.71 24.37 -25.96
C ARG A 201 -4.26 24.07 -26.35
N ASN A 202 -3.36 25.04 -26.19
CA ASN A 202 -2.00 24.97 -26.73
C ASN A 202 -0.91 24.84 -25.66
N LEU A 203 -1.25 24.67 -24.39
CA LEU A 203 -0.24 24.39 -23.38
C LEU A 203 0.14 22.91 -23.46
N PRO A 204 1.44 22.57 -23.43
CA PRO A 204 1.84 21.18 -23.29
C PRO A 204 1.22 20.66 -21.98
N VAL A 205 0.36 19.64 -22.07
CA VAL A 205 -0.19 18.99 -20.87
C VAL A 205 0.98 18.38 -20.13
N LEU A 206 1.42 19.05 -19.05
CA LEU A 206 2.47 18.55 -18.19
C LEU A 206 1.97 17.24 -17.58
N LYS A 207 2.41 16.12 -18.14
CA LYS A 207 2.18 14.79 -17.58
C LYS A 207 3.06 14.66 -16.34
N LEU A 208 2.61 15.27 -15.25
CA LEU A 208 3.27 15.17 -13.96
C LEU A 208 3.22 13.71 -13.49
N PRO A 209 4.32 13.17 -12.93
CA PRO A 209 4.31 11.84 -12.33
C PRO A 209 3.24 11.76 -11.23
N PRO A 210 2.63 10.59 -10.96
CA PRO A 210 1.51 10.46 -10.02
C PRO A 210 1.82 10.96 -8.59
N GLU A 211 3.09 11.05 -8.26
CA GLU A 211 3.68 11.49 -6.98
C GLU A 211 4.06 12.99 -6.94
N TRP A 212 3.72 13.79 -7.95
CA TRP A 212 4.09 15.21 -8.00
C TRP A 212 3.62 16.02 -6.79
N LYS A 213 2.46 15.65 -6.21
CA LYS A 213 1.92 16.29 -5.00
C LYS A 213 2.87 16.12 -3.81
N LEU A 214 3.51 14.95 -3.70
CA LEU A 214 4.47 14.66 -2.65
C LEU A 214 5.74 15.49 -2.84
N TYR A 215 6.27 15.56 -4.06
CA TYR A 215 7.43 16.40 -4.35
C TYR A 215 7.14 17.88 -4.10
N ALA A 216 5.96 18.37 -4.51
CA ALA A 216 5.55 19.75 -4.26
C ALA A 216 5.45 20.06 -2.74
N ALA A 217 4.85 19.14 -1.96
CA ALA A 217 4.78 19.27 -0.51
C ALA A 217 6.18 19.24 0.15
N GLN A 218 7.11 18.42 -0.37
CA GLN A 218 8.49 18.37 0.11
C GLN A 218 9.26 19.65 -0.19
N SER A 219 9.15 20.18 -1.41
CA SER A 219 9.78 21.44 -1.80
C SER A 219 9.27 22.59 -0.96
N LEU A 220 7.95 22.65 -0.71
CA LEU A 220 7.36 23.65 0.18
C LEU A 220 7.88 23.50 1.62
N GLY A 221 7.95 22.27 2.12
CA GLY A 221 8.44 21.97 3.46
C GLY A 221 9.90 22.40 3.67
N TRP A 222 10.80 22.01 2.76
CA TRP A 222 12.20 22.45 2.83
C TRP A 222 12.35 23.96 2.64
N GLY A 223 11.52 24.57 1.81
CA GLY A 223 11.42 26.03 1.68
C GLY A 223 11.07 26.70 3.01
N ALA A 224 10.14 26.14 3.78
CA ALA A 224 9.81 26.65 5.10
C ALA A 224 10.96 26.49 6.12
N VAL A 225 11.72 25.38 6.09
CA VAL A 225 12.93 25.23 6.92
C VAL A 225 13.96 26.31 6.60
N LEU A 226 14.24 26.55 5.32
CA LEU A 226 15.17 27.60 4.88
C LEU A 226 14.67 29.00 5.22
N PHE A 227 13.36 29.22 5.16
CA PHE A 227 12.74 30.49 5.56
C PHE A 227 12.96 30.76 7.06
N LEU A 228 12.83 29.76 7.93
CA LEU A 228 13.14 29.90 9.36
C LEU A 228 14.60 30.23 9.62
N LEU A 229 15.50 29.62 8.84
CA LEU A 229 16.93 29.92 8.89
C LEU A 229 17.21 31.39 8.52
N THR A 230 16.47 31.90 7.54
CA THR A 230 16.55 33.31 7.13
C THR A 230 15.94 34.23 8.18
N LEU A 231 14.83 33.84 8.82
CA LEU A 231 14.23 34.58 9.93
C LEU A 231 15.16 34.68 11.15
N ALA A 232 15.98 33.67 11.41
CA ALA A 232 16.98 33.75 12.48
C ALA A 232 18.02 34.87 12.24
N TYR A 233 18.34 35.14 10.97
CA TYR A 233 19.23 36.24 10.60
C TYR A 233 18.51 37.60 10.58
N THR A 234 17.31 37.66 9.98
CA THR A 234 16.61 38.94 9.76
C THR A 234 15.82 39.43 10.96
N VAL A 235 15.31 38.50 11.79
CA VAL A 235 14.48 38.79 12.97
C VAL A 235 14.97 37.96 14.16
N PRO A 236 16.19 38.23 14.67
CA PRO A 236 16.80 37.44 15.74
C PRO A 236 16.04 37.53 17.06
N GLY A 237 15.27 38.61 17.28
CA GLY A 237 14.56 38.86 18.54
C GLY A 237 15.47 39.38 19.65
N THR A 238 14.88 39.72 20.79
CA THR A 238 15.63 40.18 21.97
C THR A 238 16.19 38.97 22.73
N PRO A 239 17.50 38.98 23.08
CA PRO A 239 18.09 37.90 23.85
C PRO A 239 17.51 37.89 25.27
N LEU A 240 17.17 36.70 25.77
CA LEU A 240 16.75 36.45 27.14
C LEU A 240 17.92 35.81 27.93
N LEU A 241 17.67 34.67 28.58
CA LEU A 241 18.66 33.92 29.34
C LEU A 241 19.66 33.24 28.39
N LEU A 242 20.94 33.25 28.77
CA LEU A 242 22.05 32.65 28.00
C LEU A 242 22.22 33.19 26.56
N GLY A 243 21.74 34.41 26.27
CA GLY A 243 21.87 35.03 24.94
C GLY A 243 20.85 34.54 23.91
N TRP A 244 19.95 33.62 24.29
CA TRP A 244 18.92 33.07 23.40
C TRP A 244 17.64 33.88 23.43
N SER A 245 17.11 34.21 22.26
CA SER A 245 15.80 34.83 22.14
C SER A 245 14.68 33.79 22.06
N LEU A 246 13.45 34.20 22.39
CA LEU A 246 12.26 33.37 22.14
C LEU A 246 12.10 33.03 20.66
N ASN A 247 12.49 33.96 19.78
CA ASN A 247 12.45 33.75 18.33
C ASN A 247 13.36 32.60 17.92
N LEU A 248 14.62 32.60 18.38
CA LEU A 248 15.57 31.53 18.09
C LEU A 248 15.05 30.18 18.58
N LEU A 249 14.53 30.12 19.81
CA LEU A 249 13.92 28.91 20.37
C LEU A 249 12.78 28.40 19.49
N ALA A 250 11.90 29.30 19.05
CA ALA A 250 10.79 28.96 18.16
C ALA A 250 11.29 28.48 16.79
N TYR A 251 12.29 29.13 16.21
CA TYR A 251 12.85 28.76 14.91
C TYR A 251 13.54 27.39 14.96
N LEU A 252 14.37 27.13 15.98
CA LEU A 252 15.02 25.83 16.19
C LEU A 252 13.98 24.72 16.40
N GLY A 253 12.96 24.98 17.21
CA GLY A 253 11.89 24.03 17.47
C GLY A 253 11.08 23.70 16.21
N LEU A 254 10.61 24.73 15.50
CA LEU A 254 9.80 24.55 14.29
C LEU A 254 10.60 23.92 13.16
N ALA A 255 11.85 24.34 12.96
CA ALA A 255 12.73 23.78 11.94
C ALA A 255 13.04 22.31 12.24
N GLY A 256 13.40 21.99 13.48
CA GLY A 256 13.63 20.61 13.91
C GLY A 256 12.42 19.73 13.63
N PHE A 257 11.24 20.13 14.14
CA PHE A 257 9.99 19.40 13.94
C PHE A 257 9.65 19.19 12.46
N LEU A 258 9.71 20.26 11.65
CA LEU A 258 9.38 20.18 10.24
C LEU A 258 10.36 19.28 9.47
N THR A 259 11.65 19.39 9.76
CA THR A 259 12.68 18.52 9.17
C THR A 259 12.44 17.05 9.54
N GLY A 260 12.17 16.74 10.80
CA GLY A 260 11.89 15.37 11.25
C GLY A 260 10.66 14.79 10.56
N PHE A 261 9.60 15.58 10.47
CA PHE A 261 8.37 15.21 9.77
C PHE A 261 8.61 14.96 8.27
N LEU A 262 9.32 15.86 7.59
CA LEU A 262 9.62 15.74 6.15
C LEU A 262 10.50 14.53 5.83
N MET A 263 11.56 14.32 6.61
CA MET A 263 12.46 13.18 6.44
C MET A 263 11.73 11.86 6.67
N ALA A 264 10.84 11.83 7.66
CA ALA A 264 9.97 10.70 7.89
C ALA A 264 9.09 10.51 6.65
N VAL A 265 8.16 11.43 6.32
CA VAL A 265 7.20 11.32 5.21
C VAL A 265 7.85 10.93 3.87
N SER A 266 9.02 11.48 3.55
CA SER A 266 9.77 11.19 2.31
C SER A 266 10.40 9.79 2.25
N ARG A 267 10.24 8.97 3.31
CA ARG A 267 10.88 7.65 3.47
C ARG A 267 12.41 7.72 3.41
N TRP A 268 12.99 8.88 3.74
CA TRP A 268 14.44 9.03 3.91
C TRP A 268 14.95 8.41 5.21
N ILE A 269 14.07 8.23 6.19
CA ILE A 269 14.38 7.53 7.44
C ILE A 269 13.36 6.41 7.67
N ALA A 270 13.86 5.33 8.27
CA ALA A 270 13.04 4.20 8.72
C ALA A 270 12.09 4.63 9.86
N PRO A 271 11.07 3.84 10.19
CA PRO A 271 10.25 4.09 11.37
C PRO A 271 11.11 4.21 12.65
N ILE A 272 10.70 5.09 13.57
CA ILE A 272 11.49 5.45 14.75
C ILE A 272 11.80 4.24 15.66
N GLY A 273 10.87 3.29 15.75
CA GLY A 273 11.06 2.04 16.50
C GLY A 273 12.11 1.12 15.89
N ASP A 274 12.25 1.13 14.57
CA ASP A 274 13.25 0.33 13.84
C ASP A 274 14.62 1.03 13.82
N ALA A 275 14.63 2.37 13.80
CA ALA A 275 15.85 3.16 13.79
C ALA A 275 16.55 3.19 15.16
N PHE A 276 15.78 3.24 16.24
CA PHE A 276 16.27 3.15 17.62
C PHE A 276 15.59 1.98 18.32
N PRO A 277 16.16 0.76 18.33
CA PRO A 277 15.55 -0.35 19.04
C PRO A 277 15.59 -0.06 20.54
N TRP A 278 14.48 0.43 21.13
CA TRP A 278 14.43 0.93 22.52
C TRP A 278 14.77 -0.13 23.57
N ARG A 279 14.68 -1.42 23.23
CA ARG A 279 14.89 -2.55 24.15
C ARG A 279 15.72 -3.67 23.48
N ARG A 280 16.83 -4.08 24.08
CA ARG A 280 17.43 -5.41 23.78
C ARG A 280 16.70 -6.51 24.55
N ARG A 281 16.68 -7.74 24.03
CA ARG A 281 16.33 -8.95 24.83
C ARG A 281 17.23 -8.94 26.07
N GLY A 282 16.66 -8.68 27.25
CA GLY A 282 17.39 -8.58 28.52
C GLY A 282 17.20 -7.28 29.33
N GLY A 283 16.39 -6.32 28.86
CA GLY A 283 15.99 -5.17 29.69
C GLY A 283 17.00 -4.02 29.79
N GLN A 284 18.15 -4.11 29.14
CA GLN A 284 19.10 -2.99 29.03
C GLN A 284 18.70 -2.00 27.92
N ILE A 285 18.96 -0.72 28.16
CA ILE A 285 18.80 0.38 27.19
C ILE A 285 19.75 0.10 26.02
N SER A 286 19.25 0.17 24.78
CA SER A 286 20.12 0.01 23.62
C SER A 286 21.09 1.18 23.49
N ALA A 287 22.22 0.96 22.82
CA ALA A 287 23.16 2.03 22.49
C ALA A 287 22.45 3.20 21.79
N GLY A 288 21.44 2.93 20.96
CA GLY A 288 20.62 3.96 20.31
C GLY A 288 19.76 4.78 21.30
N GLY A 289 19.09 4.13 22.25
CA GLY A 289 18.30 4.82 23.27
C GLY A 289 19.15 5.67 24.22
N ALA A 290 20.32 5.17 24.61
CA ALA A 290 21.29 5.92 25.42
C ALA A 290 21.80 7.15 24.66
N LEU A 291 22.02 7.02 23.35
CA LEU A 291 22.52 8.09 22.51
C LEU A 291 21.45 9.16 22.24
N VAL A 292 20.17 8.79 22.12
CA VAL A 292 19.04 9.73 22.11
C VAL A 292 18.95 10.51 23.42
N GLY A 293 19.08 9.83 24.56
CA GLY A 293 19.10 10.49 25.87
C GLY A 293 20.28 11.46 26.01
N LEU A 294 21.45 11.07 25.51
CA LEU A 294 22.62 11.93 25.50
C LEU A 294 22.46 13.13 24.57
N SER A 295 21.82 12.97 23.40
CA SER A 295 21.55 14.08 22.47
C SER A 295 20.68 15.18 23.07
N ALA A 296 19.79 14.82 24.00
CA ALA A 296 18.96 15.80 24.71
C ALA A 296 19.78 16.69 25.66
N LEU A 297 20.90 16.16 26.17
CA LEU A 297 21.79 16.85 27.11
C LEU A 297 22.95 17.55 26.40
N CYS A 298 23.59 16.86 25.46
CA CYS A 298 24.74 17.34 24.71
C CYS A 298 24.75 16.71 23.32
N PHE A 299 24.03 17.33 22.39
CA PHE A 299 23.97 16.95 20.98
C PHE A 299 25.34 16.79 20.32
N PRO A 300 26.31 17.73 20.42
CA PRO A 300 27.61 17.57 19.75
C PRO A 300 28.39 16.36 20.28
N LEU A 301 28.33 16.08 21.58
CA LEU A 301 28.95 14.90 22.16
C LEU A 301 28.25 13.62 21.68
N ALA A 302 26.93 13.61 21.57
CA ALA A 302 26.19 12.48 21.04
C ALA A 302 26.53 12.19 19.58
N VAL A 303 26.67 13.23 18.74
CA VAL A 303 27.15 13.10 17.36
C VAL A 303 28.56 12.50 17.34
N LEU A 304 29.48 13.01 18.16
CA LEU A 304 30.86 12.53 18.22
C LEU A 304 30.95 11.07 18.69
N LEU A 305 30.19 10.69 19.71
CA LEU A 305 30.15 9.30 20.16
C LEU A 305 29.51 8.39 19.13
N TYR A 306 28.47 8.87 18.43
CA TYR A 306 27.85 8.12 17.35
C TYR A 306 28.80 7.88 16.19
N THR A 307 29.54 8.90 15.75
CA THR A 307 30.53 8.77 14.68
C THR A 307 31.68 7.86 15.11
N LEU A 308 32.12 7.91 16.36
CA LEU A 308 33.16 7.02 16.89
C LEU A 308 32.68 5.57 16.99
N LEU A 309 31.43 5.34 17.43
CA LEU A 309 30.80 4.01 17.36
C LEU A 309 30.66 3.52 15.91
N ALA A 310 30.40 4.43 14.96
CA ALA A 310 30.28 4.10 13.55
C ALA A 310 31.54 3.48 12.99
N LEU A 311 32.66 4.15 13.28
CA LEU A 311 33.98 3.79 12.80
C LEU A 311 34.47 2.49 13.44
N THR A 312 34.11 2.25 14.71
CA THR A 312 34.60 1.09 15.46
C THR A 312 33.76 -0.17 15.28
N GLN A 313 32.43 -0.06 15.18
CA GLN A 313 31.54 -1.22 15.20
C GLN A 313 31.00 -1.63 13.82
N GLY A 314 31.21 -0.83 12.77
CA GLY A 314 30.83 -1.18 11.39
C GLY A 314 29.33 -1.40 11.12
N GLY A 315 28.48 -1.23 12.14
CA GLY A 315 27.06 -1.54 12.10
C GLY A 315 26.24 -0.41 12.70
N LEU A 316 25.90 0.59 11.89
CA LEU A 316 25.03 1.68 12.30
C LEU A 316 23.87 1.91 11.34
N SER A 317 22.78 2.42 11.91
CA SER A 317 21.56 2.75 11.17
C SER A 317 21.80 3.96 10.26
N ARG A 318 21.58 3.77 8.95
CA ARG A 318 21.62 4.86 7.96
C ARG A 318 20.64 5.98 8.30
N SER A 319 19.49 5.64 8.89
CA SER A 319 18.48 6.59 9.32
C SER A 319 19.02 7.50 10.42
N VAL A 320 19.65 6.92 11.44
CA VAL A 320 20.20 7.66 12.57
C VAL A 320 21.36 8.56 12.13
N ALA A 321 22.22 8.06 11.24
CA ALA A 321 23.29 8.87 10.65
C ALA A 321 22.76 10.09 9.88
N ARG A 322 21.68 9.92 9.09
CA ARG A 322 21.03 11.02 8.37
C ARG A 322 20.45 12.05 9.33
N VAL A 323 19.78 11.60 10.40
CA VAL A 323 19.19 12.51 11.38
C VAL A 323 20.26 13.33 12.10
N PHE A 324 21.35 12.71 12.55
CA PHE A 324 22.46 13.44 13.15
C PHE A 324 23.15 14.38 12.17
N GLY A 325 23.37 13.95 10.92
CA GLY A 325 23.98 14.77 9.88
C GLY A 325 23.14 16.01 9.55
N VAL A 326 21.84 15.83 9.29
CA VAL A 326 20.93 16.93 8.97
C VAL A 326 20.71 17.85 10.18
N GLY A 327 20.49 17.27 11.37
CA GLY A 327 20.34 18.04 12.60
C GLY A 327 21.58 18.87 12.94
N GLY A 328 22.78 18.29 12.75
CA GLY A 328 24.05 18.99 12.94
C GLY A 328 24.25 20.11 11.91
N ALA A 329 23.97 19.86 10.64
CA ALA A 329 24.06 20.88 9.58
C ALA A 329 23.10 22.06 9.84
N LEU A 330 21.86 21.78 10.25
CA LEU A 330 20.90 22.84 10.61
C LEU A 330 21.34 23.62 11.85
N THR A 331 21.84 22.93 12.88
CA THR A 331 22.36 23.57 14.10
C THR A 331 23.50 24.52 13.77
N LEU A 332 24.45 24.09 12.94
CA LEU A 332 25.54 24.94 12.46
C LEU A 332 25.03 26.10 11.60
N GLY A 333 24.03 25.87 10.74
CA GLY A 333 23.39 26.91 9.95
C GLY A 333 22.77 28.01 10.83
N PHE A 334 22.01 27.64 11.85
CA PHE A 334 21.49 28.58 12.84
C PHE A 334 22.60 29.26 13.63
N ALA A 335 23.64 28.53 14.04
CA ALA A 335 24.76 29.12 14.76
C ALA A 335 25.51 30.18 13.94
N LEU A 336 25.74 29.93 12.65
CA LEU A 336 26.44 30.86 11.76
C LEU A 336 25.60 32.09 11.39
N LEU A 337 24.29 31.92 11.24
CA LEU A 337 23.40 32.98 10.80
C LEU A 337 22.76 33.77 11.94
N TYR A 338 22.72 33.20 13.14
CA TYR A 338 22.18 33.89 14.30
C TYR A 338 23.21 34.90 14.81
N PRO A 339 22.89 36.21 14.83
CA PRO A 339 23.87 37.27 15.04
C PRO A 339 24.42 37.34 16.48
N HIS A 340 23.79 36.66 17.44
CA HIS A 340 24.22 36.65 18.83
C HIS A 340 24.83 35.31 19.19
N ASP A 341 26.03 35.31 19.81
CA ASP A 341 26.59 34.17 20.53
C ASP A 341 26.51 32.82 19.79
N TRP A 342 27.06 32.79 18.57
CA TRP A 342 27.14 31.62 17.69
C TRP A 342 27.63 30.35 18.39
N LEU A 343 28.56 30.48 19.35
CA LEU A 343 29.14 29.37 20.09
C LEU A 343 28.08 28.66 20.96
N TYR A 344 27.24 29.40 21.66
CA TYR A 344 26.17 28.82 22.49
C TYR A 344 25.13 28.14 21.62
N THR A 345 24.78 28.74 20.49
CA THR A 345 23.86 28.13 19.50
C THR A 345 24.45 26.86 18.90
N ALA A 346 25.75 26.81 18.61
CA ALA A 346 26.42 25.63 18.11
C ALA A 346 26.48 24.50 19.15
N LEU A 347 26.75 24.82 20.41
CA LEU A 347 26.90 23.84 21.49
C LEU A 347 25.56 23.29 21.98
N PHE A 348 24.55 24.16 22.11
CA PHE A 348 23.29 23.81 22.78
C PHE A 348 22.07 23.84 21.85
N GLY A 349 22.11 24.57 20.72
CA GLY A 349 20.96 24.69 19.81
C GLY A 349 20.52 23.34 19.24
N GLY A 350 21.48 22.42 19.06
CA GLY A 350 21.23 21.06 18.62
C GLY A 350 20.38 20.24 19.60
N ASN A 351 20.45 20.52 20.91
CA ASN A 351 19.67 19.80 21.92
C ASN A 351 18.16 19.99 21.67
N LEU A 352 17.74 21.25 21.49
CA LEU A 352 16.34 21.60 21.24
C LEU A 352 15.88 21.16 19.85
N LEU A 353 16.71 21.43 18.83
CA LEU A 353 16.39 21.09 17.45
C LEU A 353 16.21 19.59 17.28
N PHE A 354 17.10 18.78 17.86
CA PHE A 354 17.03 17.33 17.78
C PHE A 354 15.80 16.75 18.50
N LEU A 355 15.47 17.24 19.69
CA LEU A 355 14.25 16.81 20.40
C LEU A 355 12.99 17.11 19.59
N SER A 356 12.92 18.30 19.00
CA SER A 356 11.79 18.71 18.15
C SER A 356 11.72 17.86 16.89
N LEU A 357 12.87 17.53 16.29
CA LEU A 357 12.99 16.62 15.15
C LEU A 357 12.46 15.23 15.46
N LEU A 358 12.82 14.66 16.61
CA LEU A 358 12.26 13.38 17.05
C LEU A 358 10.73 13.45 17.19
N GLY A 359 10.19 14.57 17.69
CA GLY A 359 8.75 14.81 17.76
C GLY A 359 8.08 14.81 16.39
N GLY A 360 8.66 15.51 15.41
CA GLY A 360 8.15 15.54 14.03
C GLY A 360 8.20 14.17 13.35
N TRP A 361 9.30 13.43 13.56
CA TRP A 361 9.45 12.07 13.06
C TRP A 361 8.40 11.13 13.68
N TYR A 362 8.23 11.16 15.00
CA TYR A 362 7.24 10.35 15.71
C TYR A 362 5.81 10.61 15.20
N LEU A 363 5.44 11.88 15.00
CA LEU A 363 4.12 12.23 14.46
C LEU A 363 3.92 11.67 13.04
N ALA A 364 4.91 11.85 12.16
CA ALA A 364 4.83 11.34 10.80
C ALA A 364 4.70 9.81 10.75
N ASP A 365 5.39 9.08 11.64
CA ASP A 365 5.28 7.63 11.73
C ASP A 365 3.91 7.18 12.22
N ASN A 366 3.30 7.88 13.18
CA ASN A 366 1.93 7.58 13.61
C ASN A 366 0.90 7.80 12.49
N LEU A 367 1.09 8.84 11.66
CA LEU A 367 0.22 9.09 10.50
C LEU A 367 0.38 8.07 9.37
N ARG A 368 1.48 7.30 9.36
CA ARG A 368 1.70 6.23 8.38
C ARG A 368 0.99 4.93 8.72
N LEU A 369 0.65 4.75 9.99
CA LEU A 369 0.07 3.51 10.52
C LEU A 369 -1.47 3.52 10.52
N THR A 370 -2.11 4.61 10.09
CA THR A 370 -3.55 4.64 9.87
C THR A 370 -3.87 4.09 8.46
N PRO A 371 -4.60 2.96 8.37
CA PRO A 371 -4.86 2.25 7.12
C PRO A 371 -5.76 3.00 6.13
#